data_AF-A0A3B9FYF4-F1
#
_entry.id   AF-A0A3B9FYF4-F1
#
_cell.length_a   1.000
_cell.length_b   1.000
_cell.length_c   1.000
_cell.angle_alpha   90.00
_cell.angle_beta   90.00
_cell.angle_gamma   90.00
#
_symmetry.space_group_name_H-M   'P 1'
#
loop_
_entity.id
_entity.type
_entity.pdbx_description
1 polymer ?
#
loop_
_entity_poly.entity_id
_entity_poly.type
_entity_poly.pdbx_seq_one_letter_code
_entity_poly.pdbx_strand_id
1 'polypeptide(L)'
;RKMHANHRPTYDAKNRFGLPDDMDLDYSEISKIYTDNIPPQPEHTELNVDTPTEGIVDDDAQEDVRDVLVRELKKRKIAKTKFEAWLVTTGRLAPAGHVADLSGTMARTMLDNIDTLVAQLNK
;
A
#
# COMPACT_ATOMS: atom_id res chain seq x y z
N ARG A 1 2.49 -18.11 26.43
CA ARG A 1 1.60 -16.92 26.60
C ARG A 1 0.37 -17.17 25.73
N LYS A 2 -0.80 -16.54 25.95
CA LYS A 2 -1.95 -16.72 25.03
C LYS A 2 -2.14 -15.47 24.19
N MET A 3 -2.41 -15.64 22.90
CA MET A 3 -2.89 -14.57 22.04
C MET A 3 -4.40 -14.65 21.94
N HIS A 4 -5.04 -13.50 22.10
CA HIS A 4 -6.47 -13.33 21.91
C HIS A 4 -6.69 -12.58 20.60
N ALA A 5 -7.51 -13.16 19.71
CA ALA A 5 -7.91 -12.51 18.47
C ALA A 5 -9.16 -11.66 18.72
N ASN A 6 -9.14 -10.38 18.32
CA ASN A 6 -10.28 -9.48 18.47
C ASN A 6 -11.06 -9.42 17.14
N HIS A 7 -12.18 -10.13 17.08
CA HIS A 7 -13.00 -10.26 15.89
C HIS A 7 -14.02 -9.12 15.80
N ARG A 8 -13.86 -8.22 14.82
CA ARG A 8 -14.90 -7.23 14.48
C ARG A 8 -15.74 -7.74 13.30
N PRO A 9 -17.06 -7.90 13.47
CA PRO A 9 -17.92 -8.57 12.47
C PRO A 9 -18.01 -7.85 11.12
N THR A 10 -17.65 -6.57 11.06
CA THR A 10 -17.72 -5.74 9.84
C THR A 10 -16.38 -5.55 9.14
N TYR A 11 -15.26 -5.97 9.74
CA TYR A 11 -13.91 -5.77 9.20
C TYR A 11 -13.10 -7.06 9.03
N ASP A 12 -13.53 -8.14 9.68
CA ASP A 12 -12.92 -9.44 9.49
C ASP A 12 -13.57 -10.13 8.28
N ALA A 13 -13.04 -9.85 7.08
CA ALA A 13 -13.45 -10.53 5.84
C ALA A 13 -13.26 -12.06 5.90
N LYS A 14 -12.63 -12.58 6.97
CA LYS A 14 -12.44 -14.00 7.27
C LYS A 14 -13.30 -14.51 8.43
N ASN A 15 -14.30 -13.76 8.88
CA ASN A 15 -15.27 -14.25 9.86
C ASN A 15 -16.32 -15.20 9.26
N ARG A 16 -15.89 -16.38 8.82
CA ARG A 16 -16.76 -17.58 8.72
C ARG A 16 -16.05 -18.94 8.71
N PHE A 17 -14.75 -19.02 9.02
CA PHE A 17 -14.03 -20.31 8.92
C PHE A 17 -13.34 -20.76 10.21
N GLY A 18 -14.03 -20.61 11.35
CA GLY A 18 -13.75 -21.43 12.55
C GLY A 18 -12.37 -21.26 13.17
N LEU A 19 -11.74 -20.09 13.03
CA LEU A 19 -10.52 -19.80 13.76
C LEU A 19 -10.87 -19.54 15.25
N PRO A 20 -10.17 -20.15 16.20
CA PRO A 20 -10.45 -19.98 17.62
C PRO A 20 -10.03 -18.58 18.12
N ASP A 21 -10.84 -18.01 19.01
CA ASP A 21 -10.60 -16.70 19.64
C ASP A 21 -9.29 -16.68 20.46
N ASP A 22 -8.89 -17.84 20.97
CA ASP A 22 -7.69 -18.03 21.77
C ASP A 22 -6.73 -19.00 21.09
N MET A 23 -5.48 -18.60 20.94
CA MET A 23 -4.41 -19.46 20.44
C MET A 23 -3.14 -19.34 21.28
N ASP A 24 -2.41 -20.45 21.39
CA ASP A 24 -1.18 -20.48 22.17
C ASP A 24 -0.07 -19.73 21.45
N LEU A 25 0.56 -18.80 22.18
CA LEU A 25 1.75 -18.09 21.76
C LEU A 25 2.96 -18.85 22.28
N ASP A 26 3.46 -19.76 21.46
CA ASP A 26 4.70 -20.48 21.67
C ASP A 26 5.77 -19.98 20.68
N TYR A 27 6.96 -19.69 21.21
CA TYR A 27 8.11 -19.24 20.43
C TYR A 27 9.12 -20.36 20.19
N SER A 28 8.80 -21.60 20.58
CA SER A 28 9.68 -22.76 20.43
C SER A 28 10.18 -22.95 18.99
N GLU A 29 9.34 -22.66 17.98
CA GLU A 29 9.72 -22.81 16.57
C GLU A 29 10.75 -21.78 16.10
N ILE A 30 10.66 -20.53 16.60
CA ILE A 30 11.57 -19.44 16.23
C ILE A 30 12.78 -19.35 17.17
N SER A 31 12.76 -20.04 18.32
CA SER A 31 13.85 -20.02 19.32
C SER A 31 15.22 -20.37 18.73
N LYS A 32 15.24 -21.27 17.73
CA LYS A 32 16.45 -21.73 17.03
C LYS A 32 17.17 -20.62 16.26
N ILE A 33 16.46 -19.55 15.91
CA ILE A 33 16.98 -18.41 15.15
C ILE A 33 17.74 -17.45 16.08
N TYR A 34 17.43 -17.45 17.39
CA TYR A 34 17.95 -16.47 18.35
C TYR A 34 19.17 -16.94 19.15
N THR A 35 19.87 -17.99 18.69
CA THR A 35 20.96 -18.61 19.46
C THR A 35 22.14 -17.67 19.71
N ASP A 36 22.28 -16.59 18.94
CA ASP A 36 23.39 -15.65 19.10
C ASP A 36 22.90 -14.19 19.10
N ASN A 37 23.03 -13.55 20.27
CA ASN A 37 23.03 -12.10 20.51
C ASN A 37 21.66 -11.38 20.54
N ILE A 38 21.08 -11.27 21.75
CA ILE A 38 19.93 -10.40 22.04
C ILE A 38 20.46 -9.11 22.70
N PRO A 39 20.53 -7.96 22.00
CA PRO A 39 20.72 -6.66 22.65
C PRO A 39 19.48 -6.29 23.49
N PRO A 40 19.63 -5.46 24.55
CA PRO A 40 18.55 -5.13 25.47
C PRO A 40 17.37 -4.48 24.75
N GLN A 41 16.18 -5.00 25.03
CA GLN A 41 14.91 -4.66 24.37
C GLN A 41 14.48 -3.23 24.76
N PRO A 42 14.16 -2.34 23.80
CA PRO A 42 13.55 -1.06 24.12
C PRO A 42 12.11 -1.23 24.59
N GLU A 43 11.72 -0.44 25.59
CA GLU A 43 10.38 -0.40 26.18
C GLU A 43 9.31 -0.15 25.10
N HIS A 44 8.22 -0.93 25.17
CA HIS A 44 7.11 -0.85 24.23
C HIS A 44 6.37 0.49 24.37
N THR A 45 6.59 1.41 23.43
CA THR A 45 5.65 2.50 23.16
C THR A 45 4.44 1.92 22.44
N GLU A 46 3.25 2.04 23.01
CA GLU A 46 1.98 1.67 22.39
C GLU A 46 1.78 2.49 21.10
N LEU A 47 2.02 1.86 19.95
CA LEU A 47 1.62 2.36 18.65
C LEU A 47 0.13 2.06 18.48
N ASN A 48 -0.68 3.11 18.63
CA ASN A 48 -2.06 3.15 18.17
C ASN A 48 -2.06 3.00 16.64
N VAL A 49 -2.46 1.84 16.14
CA VAL A 49 -2.62 1.55 14.70
C VAL A 49 -4.07 1.18 14.43
N ASP A 50 -4.89 2.19 14.22
CA ASP A 50 -6.06 2.08 13.35
C ASP A 50 -5.56 2.14 11.90
N THR A 51 -5.46 1.01 11.20
CA THR A 51 -5.77 0.88 9.76
C THR A 51 -5.65 -0.59 9.28
N PRO A 52 -6.51 -1.05 8.37
CA PRO A 52 -6.57 -2.46 7.94
C PRO A 52 -5.61 -2.71 6.77
N THR A 53 -4.69 -3.67 6.93
CA THR A 53 -3.86 -4.20 5.83
C THR A 53 -4.47 -5.52 5.38
N GLU A 54 -5.23 -5.47 4.29
CA GLU A 54 -5.61 -6.64 3.49
C GLU A 54 -4.39 -7.15 2.70
N GLY A 55 -4.31 -8.48 2.54
CA GLY A 55 -3.97 -9.06 1.25
C GLY A 55 -2.60 -9.73 1.12
N ILE A 56 -2.63 -11.06 1.11
CA ILE A 56 -1.67 -11.91 0.42
C ILE A 56 -1.67 -11.53 -1.06
N VAL A 57 -0.52 -11.23 -1.64
CA VAL A 57 -0.24 -11.44 -3.07
C VAL A 57 1.24 -11.76 -3.23
N ASP A 58 1.48 -12.70 -4.12
CA ASP A 58 2.72 -13.36 -4.49
C ASP A 58 3.92 -12.42 -4.69
N ASP A 59 5.11 -13.03 -4.66
CA ASP A 59 6.43 -12.48 -5.03
C ASP A 59 6.50 -12.11 -6.53
N ASP A 60 5.51 -11.36 -7.03
CA ASP A 60 5.65 -10.54 -8.22
C ASP A 60 6.00 -9.15 -7.71
N ALA A 61 7.18 -8.65 -8.03
CA ALA A 61 7.58 -7.29 -7.73
C ALA A 61 6.42 -6.34 -8.10
N GLN A 62 5.67 -5.85 -7.10
CA GLN A 62 4.57 -4.92 -7.33
C GLN A 62 5.18 -3.68 -7.95
N GLU A 63 5.14 -3.61 -9.28
CA GLU A 63 5.60 -2.44 -10.02
C GLU A 63 4.76 -1.27 -9.54
N ASP A 64 5.41 -0.18 -9.09
CA ASP A 64 4.69 0.98 -8.58
C ASP A 64 3.70 1.43 -9.67
N VAL A 65 2.42 1.49 -9.32
CA VAL A 65 1.34 1.89 -10.24
C VAL A 65 1.62 3.26 -10.86
N ARG A 66 2.37 4.12 -10.14
CA ARG A 66 2.84 5.42 -10.64
C ARG A 66 3.84 5.27 -11.78
N ASP A 67 4.76 4.31 -11.69
CA ASP A 67 5.73 4.03 -12.73
C ASP A 67 5.06 3.44 -13.97
N VAL A 68 4.08 2.55 -13.77
CA VAL A 68 3.23 2.03 -14.85
C VAL A 68 2.49 3.18 -15.55
N LEU A 69 1.90 4.11 -14.80
CA LEU A 69 1.22 5.28 -15.34
C LEU A 69 2.18 6.17 -16.16
N VAL A 70 3.36 6.48 -15.63
CA VAL A 70 4.38 7.29 -16.35
C VAL A 70 4.84 6.58 -17.62
N ARG A 71 5.05 5.26 -17.57
CA ARG A 71 5.40 4.46 -18.75
C ARG A 71 4.32 4.54 -19.82
N GLU A 72 3.07 4.43 -19.44
CA GLU A 72 1.96 4.43 -20.40
C GLU A 72 1.72 5.82 -21.02
N LEU A 73 1.88 6.88 -20.23
CA LEU A 73 1.92 8.25 -20.73
C LEU A 73 3.05 8.47 -21.75
N LYS A 74 4.25 7.92 -21.47
CA LYS A 74 5.39 8.00 -22.37
C LYS A 74 5.14 7.28 -23.69
N LYS A 75 4.54 6.07 -23.67
CA LYS A 75 4.16 5.35 -24.90
C LYS A 75 3.23 6.19 -25.78
N ARG A 76 2.36 6.98 -25.16
CA ARG A 76 1.39 7.87 -25.82
C ARG A 76 1.95 9.26 -26.15
N LYS A 77 3.28 9.44 -26.04
CA LYS A 77 4.03 10.68 -26.33
C LYS A 77 3.65 11.87 -25.44
N ILE A 78 3.16 11.61 -24.22
CA ILE A 78 2.94 12.64 -23.22
C ILE A 78 4.19 12.77 -22.35
N ALA A 79 4.73 13.99 -22.24
CA ALA A 79 5.85 14.28 -21.35
C ALA A 79 5.39 14.27 -19.89
N LYS A 80 6.20 13.67 -19.00
CA LYS A 80 5.96 13.65 -17.55
C LYS A 80 5.74 15.05 -16.98
N THR A 81 6.54 16.03 -17.41
CA THR A 81 6.43 17.44 -16.98
C THR A 81 5.09 18.08 -17.36
N LYS A 82 4.56 17.77 -18.55
CA LYS A 82 3.25 18.24 -19.00
C LYS A 82 2.14 17.67 -18.11
N PHE A 83 2.25 16.39 -17.77
CA PHE A 83 1.31 15.73 -16.89
C PHE A 83 1.36 16.28 -15.46
N GLU A 84 2.54 16.47 -14.89
CA GLU A 84 2.71 17.09 -13.57
C GLU A 84 2.13 18.51 -13.52
N ALA A 85 2.38 19.34 -14.54
CA ALA A 85 1.78 20.67 -14.65
C ALA A 85 0.24 20.63 -14.69
N TRP A 86 -0.33 19.65 -15.41
CA TRP A 86 -1.78 19.44 -15.44
C TRP A 86 -2.33 19.00 -14.07
N LEU A 87 -1.62 18.14 -13.34
CA LEU A 87 -2.01 17.75 -11.98
C LEU A 87 -2.04 18.92 -11.02
N VAL A 88 -1.04 19.80 -11.07
CA VAL A 88 -1.02 21.04 -10.28
C VAL A 88 -2.16 21.97 -10.69
N THR A 89 -2.39 22.15 -11.99
CA THR A 89 -3.46 23.04 -12.52
C THR A 89 -4.86 22.54 -12.13
N THR A 90 -5.05 21.22 -12.06
CA THR A 90 -6.33 20.61 -11.65
C THR A 90 -6.48 20.49 -10.13
N GLY A 91 -5.52 20.98 -9.34
CA GLY A 91 -5.54 20.91 -7.88
C GLY A 91 -5.34 19.50 -7.31
N ARG A 92 -4.84 18.57 -8.13
CA ARG A 92 -4.60 17.18 -7.76
C ARG A 92 -3.26 16.98 -7.02
N LEU A 93 -2.33 17.93 -7.17
CA LEU A 93 -1.05 17.99 -6.47
C LEU A 93 -0.78 19.42 -6.00
N ALA A 94 0.06 19.56 -4.97
CA ALA A 94 0.58 20.84 -4.51
C ALA A 94 1.46 21.51 -5.59
N PRO A 95 1.65 22.84 -5.56
CA PRO A 95 2.64 23.49 -6.41
C PRO A 95 4.03 22.91 -6.11
N ALA A 96 4.69 22.34 -7.14
CA ALA A 96 5.91 21.51 -7.08
C ALA A 96 5.74 20.03 -6.69
N GLY A 97 4.51 19.51 -6.62
CA GLY A 97 4.27 18.08 -6.45
C GLY A 97 4.63 17.26 -7.69
N HIS A 98 5.10 16.04 -7.47
CA HIS A 98 5.49 15.08 -8.51
C HIS A 98 4.50 13.92 -8.63
N VAL A 99 4.56 13.18 -9.75
CA VAL A 99 3.72 11.96 -9.92
C VAL A 99 3.96 10.94 -8.79
N ALA A 100 5.15 10.93 -8.19
CA ALA A 100 5.49 10.11 -7.04
C ALA A 100 4.59 10.38 -5.81
N ASP A 101 4.10 11.60 -5.66
CA ASP A 101 3.26 12.03 -4.52
C ASP A 101 1.78 11.66 -4.72
N LEU A 102 1.42 11.16 -5.91
CA LEU A 102 0.06 10.73 -6.21
C LEU A 102 -0.30 9.52 -5.34
N SER A 103 -1.52 9.45 -4.82
CA SER A 103 -1.97 8.23 -4.14
C SER A 103 -2.06 7.06 -5.12
N GLY A 104 -1.75 5.85 -4.64
CA GLY A 104 -1.80 4.65 -5.48
C GLY A 104 -3.18 4.43 -6.11
N THR A 105 -4.25 4.67 -5.35
CA THR A 105 -5.65 4.60 -5.83
C THR A 105 -5.90 5.59 -6.96
N MET A 106 -5.41 6.83 -6.83
CA MET A 106 -5.61 7.85 -7.85
C MET A 106 -4.79 7.57 -9.11
N ALA A 107 -3.57 7.06 -8.97
CA ALA A 107 -2.76 6.58 -10.07
C ALA A 107 -3.46 5.44 -10.83
N ARG A 108 -4.09 4.50 -10.10
CA ARG A 108 -4.88 3.40 -10.67
C ARG A 108 -6.08 3.92 -11.47
N THR A 109 -6.89 4.80 -10.88
CA THR A 109 -8.05 5.38 -11.56
C THR A 109 -7.67 6.15 -12.82
N MET A 110 -6.52 6.83 -12.81
CA MET A 110 -5.99 7.52 -14.00
C MET A 110 -5.50 6.55 -15.08
N LEU A 111 -4.90 5.44 -14.67
CA LEU A 111 -4.47 4.38 -15.58
C LEU A 111 -5.67 3.70 -16.26
N ASP A 112 -6.73 3.41 -15.50
CA ASP A 112 -7.96 2.83 -16.03
C ASP A 112 -8.66 3.77 -17.04
N ASN A 113 -8.50 5.09 -16.88
CA ASN A 113 -9.08 6.12 -17.74
C ASN A 113 -8.04 6.84 -18.62
N ILE A 114 -6.95 6.16 -18.98
CA ILE A 114 -5.79 6.77 -19.65
C ILE A 114 -6.15 7.45 -20.98
N ASP A 115 -7.12 6.92 -21.74
CA ASP A 115 -7.56 7.51 -23.02
C ASP A 115 -8.19 8.88 -22.82
N THR A 116 -9.09 9.01 -21.85
CA THR A 116 -9.73 10.29 -21.50
C THR A 116 -8.70 11.29 -20.98
N LEU A 117 -7.74 10.82 -20.18
CA LEU A 117 -6.68 11.65 -19.62
C LEU A 117 -5.76 12.19 -20.72
N VAL A 118 -5.38 11.36 -21.70
CA VAL A 118 -4.59 11.79 -22.86
C VAL A 118 -5.35 12.81 -23.71
N ALA A 119 -6.66 12.62 -23.89
CA ALA A 119 -7.50 13.59 -24.59
C ALA A 119 -7.58 14.93 -23.84
N GLN A 120 -7.57 14.93 -22.50
CA GLN A 120 -7.53 16.15 -21.70
C GLN A 120 -6.16 16.84 -21.77
N LEU A 121 -5.08 16.07 -21.80
CA LEU A 121 -3.71 16.61 -21.88
C LEU A 121 -3.36 17.15 -23.27
N ASN A 122 -4.02 16.71 -24.34
CA ASN A 122 -3.79 17.19 -25.70
C ASN A 122 -4.66 18.37 -26.12
N LYS A 123 -5.60 18.78 -25.27
CA LYS A 123 -6.32 20.06 -25.42
C LYS A 123 -5.42 21.22 -25.01
#